data_AF-A0AAV9YY52-F1
#
_entry.id   AF-A0AAV9YY52-F1
#
_cell.length_a   1.000
_cell.length_b   1.000
_cell.length_c   1.000
_cell.angle_alpha   90.00
_cell.angle_beta   90.00
_cell.angle_gamma   90.00
#
_symmetry.space_group_name_H-M   'P 1'
#
loop_
_entity.id
_entity.type
_entity.pdbx_description
1 polymer ?
#
loop_
_entity_poly.entity_id
_entity_poly.type
_entity_poly.pdbx_seq_one_letter_code
_entity_poly.pdbx_strand_id
1 'polypeptide(L)'
;MAAKPVIIKNTNPLIHFHGRWDSSPGTWFFRAGSGFKLNIKNLESLAFTLGPHTTDPLTSVGVSVNYGEFVTVNVSEGFNSIPIPASFKGSNKNTVVRVNVEGWQNNRMNLESLTFNPGASLEPYTPSKLA
;
A
#
# COMPACT_ATOMS: atom_id res chain seq x y z
N MET A 1 12.09 21.15 14.73
CA MET A 1 11.16 21.18 13.59
C MET A 1 10.63 19.78 13.38
N ALA A 2 9.34 19.53 13.63
CA ALA A 2 8.75 18.22 13.33
C ALA A 2 8.81 18.01 11.81
N ALA A 3 9.49 16.96 11.37
CA ALA A 3 9.62 16.67 9.97
C ALA A 3 8.23 16.30 9.40
N LYS A 4 7.90 16.81 8.20
CA LYS A 4 6.56 16.66 7.62
C LYS A 4 6.38 15.25 7.04
N PRO A 5 5.21 14.60 7.24
CA PRO A 5 4.92 13.32 6.61
C PRO A 5 4.87 13.47 5.10
N VAL A 6 5.33 12.45 4.37
CA VAL A 6 5.35 12.45 2.91
C VAL A 6 4.04 11.85 2.41
N ILE A 7 3.23 12.65 1.71
CA ILE A 7 1.93 12.24 1.19
C ILE A 7 2.03 12.06 -0.31
N ILE A 8 1.78 10.85 -0.80
CA ILE A 8 1.79 10.51 -2.22
C ILE A 8 0.39 10.10 -2.66
N LYS A 9 -0.15 10.81 -3.65
CA LYS A 9 -1.44 10.45 -4.26
C LYS A 9 -1.31 9.18 -5.08
N ASN A 10 -2.42 8.46 -5.21
CA ASN A 10 -2.53 7.25 -6.02
C ASN A 10 -2.17 7.47 -7.51
N THR A 11 -2.20 8.70 -8.02
CA THR A 11 -1.83 9.05 -9.39
C THR A 11 -0.32 9.06 -9.65
N ASN A 12 0.50 8.80 -8.63
CA ASN A 12 1.95 8.83 -8.78
C ASN A 12 2.44 7.63 -9.63
N PRO A 13 3.22 7.86 -10.71
CA PRO A 13 3.69 6.80 -11.60
C PRO A 13 4.66 5.81 -10.94
N LEU A 14 5.21 6.13 -9.77
CA LEU A 14 6.09 5.24 -9.01
C LEU A 14 5.33 4.12 -8.28
N ILE A 15 4.00 4.22 -8.20
CA ILE A 15 3.16 3.17 -7.64
C ILE A 15 2.90 2.15 -8.73
N HIS A 16 3.41 0.94 -8.53
CA HIS A 16 3.21 -0.14 -9.49
C HIS A 16 1.91 -0.86 -9.18
N PHE A 17 0.82 -0.41 -9.82
CA PHE A 17 -0.48 -1.06 -9.75
C PHE A 17 -0.51 -2.36 -10.56
N HIS A 18 -1.11 -3.40 -10.01
CA HIS A 18 -1.39 -4.65 -10.72
C HIS A 18 -2.83 -5.11 -10.48
N GLY A 19 -3.34 -5.93 -11.41
CA GLY A 19 -4.75 -6.29 -11.45
C GLY A 19 -5.59 -5.24 -12.18
N ARG A 20 -6.87 -5.14 -11.84
CA ARG A 20 -7.80 -4.20 -12.48
C ARG A 20 -8.08 -3.02 -11.56
N TRP A 21 -7.50 -1.89 -11.92
CA TRP A 21 -7.74 -0.57 -11.34
C TRP A 21 -8.60 0.23 -12.29
N ASP A 22 -9.62 0.91 -11.77
CA ASP A 22 -10.38 1.87 -12.56
C ASP A 22 -9.62 3.21 -12.65
N SER A 23 -10.03 4.04 -13.59
CA SER A 23 -9.69 5.46 -13.73
C SER A 23 -10.11 6.30 -12.51
N SER A 24 -11.15 5.87 -11.80
CA SER A 24 -11.36 6.26 -10.40
C SER A 24 -10.45 5.39 -9.53
N PRO A 25 -9.74 5.91 -8.50
CA PRO A 25 -8.77 5.18 -7.65
C PRO A 25 -9.25 3.90 -6.92
N GLY A 26 -10.42 3.38 -7.26
CA GLY A 26 -11.01 2.16 -6.75
C GLY A 26 -10.61 0.92 -7.55
N THR A 27 -10.32 -0.14 -6.82
CA THR A 27 -10.34 -1.50 -7.37
C THR A 27 -11.78 -1.93 -7.67
N TRP A 28 -11.98 -2.74 -8.71
CA TRP A 28 -13.32 -3.26 -9.01
C TRP A 28 -13.75 -4.29 -7.95
N PHE A 29 -14.97 -4.13 -7.43
CA PHE A 29 -15.71 -4.91 -6.39
C PHE A 29 -15.53 -6.45 -6.33
N PHE A 30 -14.96 -7.12 -7.34
CA PHE A 30 -15.01 -8.58 -7.52
C PHE A 30 -13.66 -9.29 -7.74
N ARG A 31 -12.50 -8.74 -7.35
CA ARG A 31 -11.22 -9.44 -7.64
C ARG A 31 -10.21 -9.49 -6.50
N ALA A 32 -10.08 -10.69 -5.95
CA ALA A 32 -8.85 -11.16 -5.31
C ALA A 32 -7.69 -11.05 -6.31
N GLY A 33 -6.54 -10.53 -5.86
CA GLY A 33 -5.34 -10.38 -6.68
C GLY A 33 -5.16 -9.02 -7.38
N SER A 34 -6.09 -8.08 -7.22
CA SER A 34 -5.79 -6.66 -7.43
C SER A 34 -4.94 -6.14 -6.28
N GLY A 35 -3.98 -5.28 -6.59
CA GLY A 35 -3.05 -4.79 -5.60
C GLY A 35 -2.09 -3.77 -6.17
N PHE A 36 -1.14 -3.36 -5.35
CA PHE A 36 -0.09 -2.44 -5.76
C PHE A 36 1.21 -2.78 -5.04
N LYS A 37 2.32 -2.39 -5.68
CA LYS A 37 3.66 -2.57 -5.14
C LYS A 37 4.32 -1.21 -5.04
N LEU A 38 5.00 -0.99 -3.92
CA LEU A 38 5.72 0.22 -3.59
C LEU A 38 7.16 -0.15 -3.28
N ASN A 39 8.10 0.70 -3.68
CA ASN A 39 9.47 0.62 -3.25
C ASN A 39 9.78 1.91 -2.48
N ILE A 40 9.96 1.81 -1.17
CA ILE A 40 10.11 2.98 -0.32
C ILE A 40 11.46 2.90 0.38
N LYS A 41 12.27 3.94 0.20
CA LYS A 41 13.53 4.10 0.91
C LYS A 41 13.27 4.76 2.26
N ASN A 42 13.92 4.23 3.30
CA ASN A 42 13.84 4.74 4.67
C ASN A 42 12.41 4.71 5.27
N LEU A 43 11.71 3.59 5.08
CA LEU A 43 10.37 3.37 5.60
C LEU A 43 10.40 3.03 7.11
N GLU A 44 9.60 3.74 7.90
CA GLU A 44 9.35 3.48 9.32
C GLU A 44 7.87 3.28 9.62
N SER A 45 7.04 4.12 9.00
CA SER A 45 5.59 4.12 9.17
C SER A 45 4.93 4.29 7.81
N LEU A 46 3.91 3.46 7.57
CA LEU A 46 3.11 3.47 6.36
C LEU A 46 1.65 3.60 6.75
N ALA A 47 0.92 4.50 6.12
CA ALA A 47 -0.51 4.59 6.26
C ALA A 47 -1.20 4.76 4.90
N PHE A 48 -2.38 4.18 4.78
CA PHE A 48 -3.24 4.26 3.62
C PHE A 48 -4.43 5.15 3.95
N THR A 49 -4.67 6.15 3.10
CA THR A 49 -5.90 6.93 3.13
C THR A 49 -6.84 6.35 2.09
N LEU A 50 -7.92 5.75 2.57
CA LEU A 50 -8.94 5.11 1.75
C LEU A 50 -10.19 5.98 1.69
N GLY A 51 -10.78 6.14 0.51
CA GLY A 51 -11.96 6.97 0.31
C GLY A 51 -13.29 6.24 0.58
N PRO A 52 -14.43 6.95 0.46
CA PRO A 52 -15.80 6.51 0.84
C PRO A 52 -16.39 5.36 0.04
N HIS A 53 -15.69 4.94 -1.01
CA HIS A 53 -16.08 3.79 -1.81
C HIS A 53 -15.34 2.51 -1.42
N THR A 54 -14.65 2.51 -0.28
CA THR A 54 -14.05 1.31 0.29
C THR A 54 -15.14 0.42 0.87
N THR A 55 -14.95 -0.90 0.85
CA THR A 55 -15.98 -1.81 1.38
C THR A 55 -16.12 -1.61 2.89
N ASP A 56 -17.33 -1.26 3.30
CA ASP A 56 -17.77 -1.14 4.68
C ASP A 56 -18.29 -2.50 5.19
N PRO A 57 -17.95 -2.95 6.41
CA PRO A 57 -17.20 -2.23 7.44
C PRO A 57 -15.67 -2.39 7.40
N LEU A 58 -15.17 -3.45 6.77
CA LEU A 58 -13.74 -3.77 6.71
C LEU A 58 -13.41 -4.46 5.38
N THR A 59 -12.26 -4.09 4.80
CA THR A 59 -11.63 -4.78 3.66
C THR A 59 -10.35 -5.44 4.15
N SER A 60 -10.17 -6.74 3.91
CA SER A 60 -8.94 -7.45 4.27
C SER A 60 -7.92 -7.36 3.13
N VAL A 61 -6.75 -6.81 3.43
CA VAL A 61 -5.62 -6.71 2.49
C VAL A 61 -4.42 -7.48 3.01
N GLY A 62 -3.84 -8.32 2.18
CA GLY A 62 -2.56 -8.96 2.43
C GLY A 62 -1.41 -8.00 2.14
N VAL A 63 -0.63 -7.66 3.15
CA VAL A 63 0.55 -6.81 3.05
C VAL A 63 1.80 -7.64 3.25
N SER A 64 2.71 -7.63 2.28
CA SER A 64 4.02 -8.26 2.36
C SER A 64 5.11 -7.20 2.30
N VAL A 65 6.05 -7.26 3.26
CA VAL A 65 7.19 -6.34 3.36
C VAL A 65 8.47 -7.07 2.98
N ASN A 66 9.23 -6.47 2.07
CA ASN A 66 10.50 -6.93 1.52
C ASN A 66 10.51 -8.42 1.10
N TYR A 67 9.52 -8.81 0.31
CA TYR A 67 9.33 -10.20 -0.13
C TYR A 67 9.03 -11.22 0.97
N GLY A 68 8.79 -10.79 2.21
CA GLY A 68 8.39 -11.65 3.32
C GLY A 68 6.96 -12.18 3.20
N GLU A 69 6.50 -12.84 4.27
CA GLU A 69 5.14 -13.38 4.35
C GLU A 69 4.08 -12.28 4.19
N PHE A 70 2.92 -12.66 3.65
CA PHE A 70 1.76 -11.76 3.58
C PHE A 70 1.06 -11.76 4.93
N VAL A 71 0.88 -10.56 5.49
CA VAL A 71 0.13 -10.33 6.71
C VAL A 71 -1.20 -9.72 6.34
N THR A 72 -2.29 -10.34 6.79
CA THR A 72 -3.64 -9.79 6.62
C THR A 72 -3.82 -8.58 7.52
N VAL A 73 -4.18 -7.45 6.91
CA VAL A 73 -4.51 -6.20 7.60
C VAL A 73 -5.92 -5.81 7.21
N ASN A 74 -6.78 -5.60 8.20
CA ASN A 74 -8.13 -5.10 7.97
C ASN A 74 -8.07 -3.57 7.88
N VAL A 75 -8.57 -3.02 6.79
CA VAL A 75 -8.59 -1.59 6.52
C VAL A 75 -10.01 -1.13 6.24
N SER A 76 -10.38 0.07 6.70
CA SER A 76 -11.69 0.69 6.49
C SER A 76 -11.57 1.98 5.70
N GLU A 77 -12.67 2.66 5.40
CA GLU A 77 -12.62 4.05 4.96
C GLU A 77 -11.80 4.92 5.95
N GLY A 78 -11.06 5.89 5.42
CA GLY A 78 -10.27 6.84 6.19
C GLY A 78 -8.80 6.46 6.31
N PHE A 79 -8.18 6.87 7.42
CA PHE A 79 -6.75 6.70 7.66
C PHE A 79 -6.45 5.36 8.34
N ASN A 80 -5.69 4.51 7.67
CA ASN A 80 -5.34 3.17 8.13
C ASN A 80 -3.83 3.05 8.28
N SER A 81 -3.36 2.79 9.51
CA SER A 81 -1.94 2.55 9.78
C SER A 81 -1.60 1.09 9.50
N ILE A 82 -0.57 0.87 8.67
CA ILE A 82 -0.14 -0.47 8.28
C ILE A 82 1.05 -0.89 9.16
N PRO A 83 0.95 -2.01 9.87
CA PRO A 83 2.04 -2.46 10.72
C PRO A 83 3.24 -2.87 9.87
N ILE A 84 4.33 -2.11 10.01
CA ILE A 84 5.63 -2.47 9.43
C ILE A 84 6.45 -3.22 10.51
N PRO A 85 7.02 -4.40 10.20
CA PRO A 85 7.84 -5.12 11.16
C PRO A 85 9.02 -4.27 11.62
N ALA A 86 9.34 -4.32 12.92
CA ALA A 86 10.39 -3.49 13.51
C ALA A 86 11.77 -3.69 12.85
N SER A 87 12.03 -4.90 12.32
CA SER A 87 13.23 -5.25 11.56
C SER A 87 13.45 -4.42 10.28
N PHE A 88 12.40 -3.76 9.77
CA PHE A 88 12.47 -2.94 8.57
C PHE A 88 12.37 -1.43 8.85
N LYS A 89 12.11 -1.03 10.11
CA LYS A 89 12.02 0.39 10.47
C LYS A 89 13.41 1.04 10.50
N GLY A 90 13.52 2.24 9.92
CA GLY A 90 14.64 3.17 10.16
C GLY A 90 16.00 2.72 9.61
N SER A 91 16.01 1.73 8.71
CA SER A 91 17.27 1.13 8.26
C SER A 91 17.95 1.87 7.09
N ASN A 92 17.42 3.00 6.60
CA ASN A 92 17.85 3.64 5.33
C ASN A 92 17.89 2.67 4.13
N LYS A 93 17.20 1.52 4.26
CA LYS A 93 17.11 0.45 3.28
C LYS A 93 15.95 0.71 2.34
N ASN A 94 16.03 0.14 1.15
CA ASN A 94 14.92 0.07 0.22
C ASN A 94 13.98 -1.06 0.67
N THR A 95 12.75 -0.68 1.02
CA THR A 95 11.73 -1.60 1.49
C THR A 95 10.66 -1.73 0.41
N VAL A 96 10.53 -2.93 -0.15
CA VAL A 96 9.46 -3.24 -1.10
C VAL A 96 8.22 -3.64 -0.34
N VAL A 97 7.14 -2.87 -0.46
CA VAL A 97 5.83 -3.21 0.13
C VAL A 97 4.91 -3.68 -0.98
N ARG A 98 4.35 -4.88 -0.83
CA ARG A 98 3.41 -5.48 -1.77
C ARG A 98 2.07 -5.60 -1.07
N VAL A 99 1.05 -4.97 -1.62
CA VAL A 99 -0.30 -5.00 -1.08
C VAL A 99 -1.18 -5.72 -2.08
N ASN A 100 -1.92 -6.71 -1.60
CA ASN A 100 -2.87 -7.48 -2.38
C ASN A 100 -4.21 -7.50 -1.64
N VAL A 101 -5.30 -7.40 -2.37
CA VAL A 101 -6.63 -7.64 -1.82
C VAL A 101 -6.83 -9.15 -1.65
N GLU A 102 -7.18 -9.57 -0.44
CA GLU A 102 -7.22 -10.99 -0.04
C GLU A 102 -8.52 -11.70 -0.42
N GLY A 103 -9.63 -10.96 -0.53
CA GLY A 103 -10.94 -11.56 -0.81
C GLY A 103 -11.50 -11.27 -2.21
N TRP A 104 -12.37 -12.17 -2.67
CA TRP A 104 -13.04 -12.07 -3.97
C TRP A 104 -14.45 -11.44 -3.89
N GLN A 105 -15.07 -11.38 -2.71
CA GLN A 105 -16.38 -10.75 -2.46
C GLN A 105 -16.23 -9.50 -1.61
N ASN A 106 -16.78 -8.36 -2.06
CA ASN A 106 -16.87 -7.13 -1.26
C ASN A 106 -15.50 -6.68 -0.74
N ASN A 107 -14.52 -6.52 -1.62
CA ASN A 107 -13.19 -5.99 -1.24
C ASN A 107 -12.75 -4.87 -2.16
N ARG A 108 -13.66 -3.93 -2.41
CA ARG A 108 -13.30 -2.66 -3.04
C ARG A 108 -12.41 -1.87 -2.08
N MET A 109 -11.20 -1.62 -2.52
CA MET A 109 -10.25 -0.67 -1.93
C MET A 109 -10.21 0.58 -2.80
N ASN A 110 -10.55 1.74 -2.23
CA ASN A 110 -10.43 3.03 -2.91
C ASN A 110 -9.22 3.79 -2.36
N LEU A 111 -8.05 3.60 -2.96
CA LEU A 111 -6.81 4.20 -2.47
C LEU A 111 -6.70 5.66 -2.95
N GLU A 112 -6.79 6.62 -2.04
CA GLU A 112 -6.65 8.04 -2.41
C GLU A 112 -5.20 8.50 -2.30
N SER A 113 -4.58 8.20 -1.15
CA SER A 113 -3.20 8.58 -0.89
C SER A 113 -2.50 7.64 0.07
N LEU A 114 -1.18 7.64 -0.04
CA LEU A 114 -0.24 6.93 0.81
C LEU A 114 0.48 7.97 1.65
N THR A 115 0.55 7.75 2.95
CA THR A 115 1.29 8.61 3.88
C THR A 115 2.47 7.84 4.44
N PHE A 116 3.67 8.41 4.33
CA PHE A 116 4.91 7.84 4.84
C PHE A 116 5.49 8.70 5.96
N ASN A 117 6.43 8.12 6.71
CA ASN A 117 7.22 8.86 7.68
C ASN A 117 8.02 9.98 7.01
N PRO A 118 8.39 11.02 7.79
CA PRO A 118 9.25 12.08 7.28
C PRO A 118 10.61 11.53 6.86
N GLY A 119 11.09 11.95 5.67
CA GLY A 119 12.36 11.47 5.11
C GLY A 119 12.27 10.13 4.40
N ALA A 120 11.09 9.49 4.35
CA ALA A 120 10.86 8.39 3.43
C ALA A 120 10.73 8.92 1.99
N SER A 121 11.31 8.19 1.04
CA SER A 121 11.24 8.53 -0.38
C SER A 121 10.68 7.35 -1.17
N LEU A 122 9.66 7.61 -2.00
CA LEU A 122 9.13 6.62 -2.92
C LEU A 122 10.10 6.52 -4.10
N GLU A 123 10.63 5.33 -4.34
CA GLU A 123 11.56 5.01 -5.40
C GLU A 123 10.87 4.18 -6.49
N PRO A 124 11.39 4.17 -7.72
CA PRO A 124 10.87 3.31 -8.77
C PRO A 124 10.93 1.84 -8.35
N TYR A 125 9.79 1.15 -8.43
CA TYR A 125 9.78 -0.30 -8.26
C TYR A 125 10.22 -0.98 -9.56
N THR A 126 11.42 -1.57 -9.55
CA THR A 126 11.85 -2.46 -10.64
C THR A 126 11.51 -3.90 -10.24
N PRO A 127 10.55 -4.57 -10.91
CA PRO A 127 10.29 -5.98 -10.64
C PRO A 127 11.55 -6.79 -10.91
N SER A 128 11.93 -7.65 -9.96
CA SER A 128 13.04 -8.58 -10.17
C SER A 128 12.70 -9.47 -11.36
N LYS A 129 13.67 -9.68 -12.28
CA LYS A 129 13.52 -10.71 -13.32
C LYS A 129 13.27 -12.04 -12.62
N LEU A 130 12.13 -12.66 -12.88
CA LEU A 130 11.92 -14.07 -12.61
C LEU A 130 12.99 -14.81 -13.43
N ALA A 131 13.90 -15.50 -12.76
CA ALA A 131 14.88 -16.37 -13.38
C ALA A 131 14.21 -17.62 -13.93
#